data_AF-A0A4R7V8H8-F1
#
_entry.id   AF-A0A4R7V8H8-F1
#
_cell.length_a   1.000
_cell.length_b   1.000
_cell.length_c   1.000
_cell.angle_alpha   90.00
_cell.angle_beta   90.00
_cell.angle_gamma   90.00
#
_symmetry.space_group_name_H-M   'P 1'
#
loop_
_entity.id
_entity.type
_entity.pdbx_description
1 polymer ?
#
loop_
_entity_poly.entity_id
_entity_poly.type
_entity_poly.pdbx_seq_one_letter_code
_entity_poly.pdbx_strand_id
1 'polypeptide(L)'
;MFETYLLPVRTAVTLFPLLALVVMLPVAVMSYRRRGRAGGWTTTVFYCFLFYLLAAFLQTIIPLPANPAEYCAEQTYASTPQLRPFYFWDVLETRARVSGTWLNPAMWSTALNVVLLAPLGFFVRYLSGVRFLGAAALGFVASLFFELTQLTGVWFIYPCAYRLFSVDDLILNTVGAVLGWLVAGPLIKILPELDSERDRSRYAARVTASRRVLALLTDGVAFGVLTVVVLGLLQLFGVPPAVRNPATAALAVLYFLLVPVQTGSTVGKRAMLMRIERTDGKRPGPFALLARNGVLLSPFWLTWVALSVDHWNVFSQPLQLLIPVGLVFSLLVVGVWTPLAVFFGDEPAPYERLSRTQNVAIVRTEPATTT
;
A
#
# COMPACT_ATOMS: atom_id res chain seq x y z
N MET A 1 -27.02 16.73 -9.95
CA MET A 1 -25.86 17.40 -10.57
C MET A 1 -24.56 17.16 -9.79
N PHE A 2 -24.53 17.36 -8.46
CA PHE A 2 -23.32 17.10 -7.64
C PHE A 2 -22.92 15.62 -7.54
N GLU A 3 -23.88 14.70 -7.54
CA GLU A 3 -23.65 13.23 -7.52
C GLU A 3 -22.64 12.76 -8.58
N THR A 4 -22.76 13.25 -9.82
CA THR A 4 -21.88 12.86 -10.94
C THR A 4 -20.43 13.26 -10.71
N TYR A 5 -20.19 14.40 -10.06
CA TYR A 5 -18.84 14.88 -9.73
C TYR A 5 -18.24 14.21 -8.50
N LEU A 6 -19.07 13.67 -7.61
CA LEU A 6 -18.63 12.97 -6.39
C LEU A 6 -18.33 11.48 -6.63
N LEU A 7 -18.89 10.90 -7.69
CA LEU A 7 -18.71 9.47 -8.00
C LEU A 7 -17.23 9.06 -8.13
N PRO A 8 -16.35 9.80 -8.84
CA PRO A 8 -14.93 9.42 -8.91
C PRO A 8 -14.24 9.46 -7.55
N VAL A 9 -14.53 10.48 -6.74
CA VAL A 9 -13.95 10.65 -5.39
C VAL A 9 -14.42 9.53 -4.46
N ARG A 10 -15.72 9.20 -4.47
CA ARG A 10 -16.28 8.07 -3.70
C ARG A 10 -15.64 6.74 -4.11
N THR A 11 -15.42 6.55 -5.41
CA THR A 11 -14.73 5.36 -5.94
C THR A 11 -13.27 5.33 -5.50
N ALA A 12 -12.58 6.47 -5.50
CA ALA A 12 -11.20 6.56 -4.98
C ALA A 12 -11.13 6.21 -3.49
N VAL A 13 -12.04 6.75 -2.67
CA VAL A 13 -12.10 6.48 -1.22
C VAL A 13 -12.36 5.01 -0.93
N THR A 14 -13.18 4.34 -1.74
CA THR A 14 -13.50 2.91 -1.57
C THR A 14 -12.38 1.99 -2.03
N LEU A 15 -11.70 2.30 -3.14
CA LEU A 15 -10.58 1.49 -3.66
C LEU A 15 -9.25 1.75 -2.95
N PHE A 16 -9.06 2.94 -2.37
CA PHE A 16 -7.79 3.34 -1.77
C PHE A 16 -7.31 2.40 -0.65
N PRO A 17 -8.14 1.93 0.30
CA PRO A 17 -7.70 0.98 1.33
C PRO A 17 -7.10 -0.30 0.75
N LEU A 18 -7.67 -0.83 -0.34
CA LEU A 18 -7.16 -2.02 -1.02
C LEU A 18 -5.80 -1.72 -1.67
N LEU A 19 -5.70 -0.62 -2.41
CA LEU A 19 -4.44 -0.19 -3.01
C LEU A 19 -3.36 0.04 -1.95
N ALA A 20 -3.70 0.74 -0.87
CA ALA A 20 -2.82 1.01 0.26
C ALA A 20 -2.33 -0.29 0.89
N LEU A 21 -3.21 -1.27 1.10
CA LEU A 21 -2.84 -2.59 1.64
C LEU A 21 -1.82 -3.31 0.75
N VAL A 22 -2.03 -3.31 -0.58
CA VAL A 22 -1.12 -3.95 -1.54
C VAL A 22 0.27 -3.31 -1.53
N VAL A 23 0.33 -1.97 -1.51
CA VAL A 23 1.63 -1.27 -1.53
C VAL A 23 2.26 -1.13 -0.14
N MET A 24 1.52 -1.37 0.93
CA MET A 24 1.98 -1.13 2.30
C MET A 24 3.23 -1.90 2.65
N LEU A 25 3.29 -3.20 2.33
CA LEU A 25 4.44 -4.04 2.64
C LEU A 25 5.70 -3.64 1.85
N PRO A 26 5.69 -3.51 0.51
CA PRO A 26 6.90 -3.09 -0.21
C PRO A 26 7.35 -1.69 0.20
N VAL A 27 6.42 -0.75 0.42
CA VAL A 27 6.74 0.59 0.92
C VAL A 27 7.34 0.53 2.32
N ALA A 28 6.80 -0.29 3.22
CA ALA A 28 7.35 -0.49 4.56
C ALA A 28 8.78 -1.05 4.52
N VAL A 29 9.04 -2.07 3.70
CA VAL A 29 10.38 -2.66 3.52
C VAL A 29 11.36 -1.59 3.04
N MET A 30 10.99 -0.81 2.02
CA MET A 30 11.83 0.27 1.51
C MET A 30 12.05 1.36 2.57
N SER A 31 10.99 1.72 3.31
CA SER A 31 11.03 2.78 4.32
C SER A 31 11.92 2.39 5.51
N TYR A 32 11.84 1.14 6.00
CA TYR A 32 12.76 0.67 7.05
C TYR A 32 14.20 0.61 6.57
N ARG A 33 14.45 0.22 5.31
CA ARG A 33 15.80 0.16 4.76
C ARG A 33 16.43 1.53 4.52
N ARG A 34 15.64 2.53 4.11
CA ARG A 34 16.12 3.89 3.86
C ARG A 34 16.12 4.78 5.11
N ARG A 35 15.09 4.69 5.95
CA ARG A 35 14.80 5.65 7.04
C ARG A 35 14.75 5.02 8.44
N GLY A 36 14.81 3.70 8.58
CA GLY A 36 14.64 3.02 9.87
C GLY A 36 13.22 3.07 10.47
N ARG A 37 12.24 3.68 9.77
CA ARG A 37 10.82 3.72 10.16
C ARG A 37 9.90 3.65 8.93
N ALA A 38 8.75 3.00 9.08
CA ALA A 38 7.69 2.96 8.05
C ALA A 38 6.51 3.91 8.32
N GLY A 39 6.55 4.72 9.39
CA GLY A 39 5.52 5.73 9.70
C GLY A 39 6.08 7.16 9.66
N GLY A 40 5.33 8.10 10.22
CA GLY A 40 5.69 9.52 10.30
C GLY A 40 5.32 10.31 9.05
N TRP A 41 5.70 11.59 9.04
CA TRP A 41 5.26 12.55 8.03
C TRP A 41 5.56 12.12 6.59
N THR A 42 6.76 11.59 6.33
CA THR A 42 7.14 11.07 5.01
C THR A 42 6.19 9.99 4.49
N THR A 43 5.74 9.08 5.36
CA THR A 43 4.79 8.04 4.97
C THR A 43 3.39 8.63 4.75
N THR A 44 2.96 9.57 5.58
CA THR A 44 1.67 10.28 5.40
C THR A 44 1.62 10.97 4.04
N VAL A 45 2.64 11.77 3.70
CA VAL A 45 2.73 12.48 2.42
C VAL A 45 2.73 11.50 1.25
N PHE A 46 3.43 10.37 1.37
CA PHE A 46 3.42 9.32 0.34
C PHE A 46 2.02 8.74 0.09
N TYR A 47 1.27 8.39 1.15
CA TYR A 47 -0.08 7.87 0.99
C TYR A 47 -1.08 8.92 0.52
N CYS A 48 -0.91 10.18 0.91
CA CYS A 48 -1.68 11.30 0.34
C CYS A 48 -1.41 11.45 -1.16
N PHE A 49 -0.15 11.32 -1.58
CA PHE A 49 0.21 11.36 -3.00
C PHE A 49 -0.38 10.18 -3.76
N LEU A 50 -0.32 8.97 -3.20
CA LEU A 50 -0.92 7.79 -3.80
C LEU A 50 -2.44 7.91 -3.95
N PHE A 51 -3.13 8.40 -2.91
CA PHE A 51 -4.56 8.70 -2.98
C PHE A 51 -4.87 9.72 -4.07
N TYR A 52 -4.08 10.80 -4.14
CA TYR A 52 -4.20 11.81 -5.19
C TYR A 52 -4.06 11.20 -6.59
N LEU A 53 -3.04 10.37 -6.84
CA LEU A 53 -2.85 9.74 -8.15
C LEU A 53 -4.04 8.86 -8.54
N LEU A 54 -4.57 8.08 -7.58
CA LEU A 54 -5.77 7.28 -7.78
C LEU A 54 -6.99 8.17 -8.09
N ALA A 55 -7.20 9.23 -7.30
CA ALA A 55 -8.33 10.14 -7.48
C ALA A 55 -8.26 10.88 -8.82
N ALA A 56 -7.08 11.38 -9.21
CA ALA A 56 -6.87 12.05 -10.48
C ALA A 56 -7.15 11.10 -11.66
N PHE A 57 -6.61 9.88 -11.62
CA PHE A 57 -6.87 8.87 -12.64
C PHE A 57 -8.37 8.55 -12.76
N LEU A 58 -9.04 8.28 -11.64
CA LEU A 58 -10.48 7.98 -11.64
C LEU A 58 -11.31 9.17 -12.10
N GLN A 59 -10.92 10.42 -11.79
CA GLN A 59 -11.59 11.62 -12.26
C GLN A 59 -11.58 11.72 -13.80
N THR A 60 -10.51 11.26 -14.45
CA THR A 60 -10.41 11.30 -15.91
C THR A 60 -11.21 10.21 -16.62
N ILE A 61 -11.58 9.13 -15.92
CA ILE A 61 -12.21 7.94 -16.52
C ILE A 61 -13.67 7.77 -16.11
N ILE A 62 -14.04 8.07 -14.87
CA ILE A 62 -15.40 7.86 -14.37
C ILE A 62 -16.32 9.00 -14.86
N PRO A 63 -17.60 8.71 -15.21
CA PRO A 63 -18.31 7.43 -15.11
C PRO A 63 -18.14 6.51 -16.33
N LEU A 64 -17.81 5.23 -16.10
CA LEU A 64 -17.75 4.22 -17.16
C LEU A 64 -19.17 3.78 -17.59
N PRO A 65 -19.55 3.92 -18.88
CA PRO A 65 -20.82 3.43 -19.41
C PRO A 65 -20.95 1.91 -19.26
N ALA A 66 -22.13 1.42 -18.86
CA ALA A 66 -22.35 -0.01 -18.66
C ALA A 66 -22.35 -0.81 -19.99
N ASN A 67 -22.78 -0.18 -21.09
CA ASN A 67 -22.86 -0.79 -22.42
C ASN A 67 -21.95 -0.07 -23.42
N PRO A 68 -20.73 -0.58 -23.69
CA PRO A 68 -19.78 0.04 -24.60
C PRO A 68 -20.29 0.16 -26.04
N ALA A 69 -21.06 -0.82 -26.53
CA ALA A 69 -21.54 -0.84 -27.92
C ALA A 69 -22.58 0.25 -28.17
N GLU A 70 -23.54 0.38 -27.27
CA GLU A 70 -24.57 1.42 -27.31
C GLU A 70 -23.96 2.81 -27.13
N TYR A 71 -23.07 2.97 -26.15
CA TYR A 71 -22.34 4.22 -25.95
C TYR A 71 -21.59 4.67 -27.21
N CYS A 72 -20.85 3.75 -27.85
CA CYS A 72 -20.08 4.06 -29.04
C CYS A 72 -20.95 4.27 -30.30
N ALA A 73 -22.16 3.73 -30.34
CA ALA A 73 -23.09 3.97 -31.44
C ALA A 73 -23.69 5.39 -31.37
N GLU A 74 -23.95 5.90 -30.17
CA GLU A 74 -24.49 7.25 -29.96
C GLU A 74 -23.41 8.34 -29.98
N GLN A 75 -22.19 8.00 -29.54
CA GLN A 75 -21.13 8.97 -29.35
C GLN A 75 -20.41 9.34 -30.65
N THR A 76 -20.62 10.57 -31.12
CA THR A 76 -19.95 11.09 -32.33
C THR A 76 -18.98 12.25 -32.07
N TYR A 77 -19.11 12.99 -30.97
CA TYR A 77 -18.28 14.19 -30.73
C TYR A 77 -16.79 13.89 -30.51
N ALA A 78 -16.45 12.69 -30.00
CA ALA A 78 -15.09 12.28 -29.70
C ALA A 78 -14.39 11.58 -30.88
N SER A 79 -15.04 11.48 -32.04
CA SER A 79 -14.54 10.76 -33.22
C SER A 79 -13.29 11.36 -33.83
N THR A 80 -13.07 12.67 -33.66
CA THR A 80 -11.89 13.37 -34.17
C THR A 80 -11.19 14.13 -33.04
N PRO A 81 -9.88 13.93 -32.84
CA PRO A 81 -9.12 14.67 -31.82
C PRO A 81 -9.11 16.18 -32.08
N GLN A 82 -9.20 16.98 -31.01
CA GLN A 82 -8.91 18.41 -31.08
C GLN A 82 -7.41 18.66 -30.94
N LEU A 83 -6.78 19.05 -32.06
CA LEU A 83 -5.34 19.29 -32.16
C LEU A 83 -4.95 20.78 -32.23
N ARG A 84 -5.91 21.71 -32.28
CA ARG A 84 -5.65 23.16 -32.34
C ARG A 84 -5.27 23.69 -30.95
N PRO A 85 -4.02 24.16 -30.75
CA PRO A 85 -3.60 24.73 -29.47
C PRO A 85 -4.32 26.04 -29.16
N PHE A 86 -4.58 26.28 -27.87
CA PHE A 86 -5.25 27.44 -27.31
C PHE A 86 -6.69 27.65 -27.78
N TYR A 87 -7.34 26.60 -28.30
CA TYR A 87 -8.72 26.68 -28.75
C TYR A 87 -9.71 26.92 -27.60
N PHE A 88 -9.36 26.52 -26.38
CA PHE A 88 -10.13 26.81 -25.17
C PHE A 88 -10.42 28.30 -25.01
N TRP A 89 -9.56 29.21 -25.49
CA TRP A 89 -9.80 30.65 -25.43
C TRP A 89 -11.00 31.07 -26.29
N ASP A 90 -11.08 30.58 -27.52
CA ASP A 90 -12.21 30.81 -28.44
C ASP A 90 -13.52 30.30 -27.81
N VAL A 91 -13.46 29.13 -27.14
CA VAL A 91 -14.60 28.54 -26.43
C VAL A 91 -15.03 29.42 -25.26
N LEU A 92 -14.09 29.87 -24.43
CA LEU A 92 -14.38 30.73 -23.28
C LEU A 92 -15.03 32.04 -23.72
N GLU A 93 -14.46 32.70 -24.72
CA GLU A 93 -14.98 33.98 -25.23
C GLU A 93 -16.39 33.81 -25.82
N THR A 94 -16.59 32.78 -26.64
CA THR A 94 -17.90 32.50 -27.25
C THR A 94 -18.94 32.22 -26.17
N ARG A 95 -18.62 31.38 -25.18
CA ARG A 95 -19.53 31.04 -24.09
C ARG A 95 -19.82 32.24 -23.21
N ALA A 96 -18.82 33.08 -22.93
CA ALA A 96 -18.99 34.29 -22.13
C ALA A 96 -19.88 35.33 -22.81
N ARG A 97 -19.76 35.49 -24.13
CA ARG A 97 -20.66 36.36 -24.93
C ARG A 97 -22.10 35.87 -24.87
N VAL A 98 -22.33 34.55 -24.94
CA VAL A 98 -23.67 33.95 -24.89
C VAL A 98 -24.27 34.04 -23.48
N SER A 99 -23.49 33.78 -22.43
CA SER A 99 -23.99 33.81 -21.04
C SER A 99 -23.96 35.20 -20.41
N GLY A 100 -23.34 36.19 -21.05
CA GLY A 100 -23.10 37.53 -20.50
C GLY A 100 -22.09 37.56 -19.34
N THR A 101 -21.36 36.47 -19.10
CA THR A 101 -20.42 36.33 -17.98
C THR A 101 -19.31 35.32 -18.27
N TRP A 102 -18.10 35.61 -17.79
CA TRP A 102 -16.97 34.67 -17.83
C TRP A 102 -17.12 33.51 -16.84
N LEU A 103 -17.99 33.63 -15.83
CA LEU A 103 -18.27 32.58 -14.85
C LEU A 103 -19.26 31.55 -15.40
N ASN A 104 -18.87 30.89 -16.49
CA ASN A 104 -19.66 29.87 -17.18
C ASN A 104 -19.00 28.48 -17.03
N PRO A 105 -19.70 27.38 -17.39
CA PRO A 105 -19.16 26.03 -17.24
C PRO A 105 -17.84 25.77 -17.98
N ALA A 106 -17.57 26.46 -19.10
CA ALA A 106 -16.31 26.31 -19.83
C ALA A 106 -15.12 26.89 -19.04
N MET A 107 -15.32 27.98 -18.31
CA MET A 107 -14.32 28.54 -17.39
C MET A 107 -13.98 27.57 -16.27
N TRP A 108 -15.01 26.97 -15.65
CA TRP A 108 -14.80 25.96 -14.62
C TRP A 108 -14.09 24.72 -15.15
N SER A 109 -14.45 24.23 -16.34
CA SER A 109 -13.75 23.11 -16.98
C SER A 109 -12.26 23.41 -17.21
N THR A 110 -11.97 24.60 -17.75
CA THR A 110 -10.58 25.06 -17.99
C THR A 110 -9.80 25.15 -16.68
N ALA A 111 -10.39 25.77 -15.65
CA ALA A 111 -9.77 25.91 -14.35
C ALA A 111 -9.54 24.55 -13.67
N LEU A 112 -10.49 23.63 -13.78
CA LEU A 112 -10.38 22.29 -13.18
C LEU A 112 -9.31 21.42 -13.85
N ASN A 113 -9.07 21.56 -15.16
CA ASN A 113 -7.94 20.91 -15.82
C ASN A 113 -6.60 21.41 -15.23
N VAL A 114 -6.45 22.73 -15.05
CA VAL A 114 -5.26 23.28 -14.36
C VAL A 114 -5.14 22.73 -12.93
N VAL A 115 -6.23 22.69 -12.18
CA VAL A 115 -6.22 22.20 -10.78
C VAL A 115 -5.91 20.70 -10.69
N LEU A 116 -6.32 19.89 -11.67
CA LEU A 116 -6.17 18.43 -11.66
C LEU A 116 -4.72 17.98 -11.45
N LEU A 117 -3.77 18.60 -12.16
CA LEU A 117 -2.34 18.26 -12.07
C LEU A 117 -1.51 19.22 -11.20
N ALA A 118 -2.11 20.24 -10.60
CA ALA A 118 -1.40 21.08 -9.64
C ALA A 118 -0.82 20.29 -8.45
N PRO A 119 -1.55 19.36 -7.80
CA PRO A 119 -0.96 18.57 -6.72
C PRO A 119 0.22 17.71 -7.18
N LEU A 120 0.24 17.19 -8.43
CA LEU A 120 1.38 16.44 -8.96
C LEU A 120 2.66 17.28 -8.89
N GLY A 121 2.61 18.50 -9.41
CA GLY A 121 3.74 19.44 -9.37
C GLY A 121 4.25 19.73 -7.95
N PHE A 122 3.31 19.88 -7.02
CA PHE A 122 3.63 20.05 -5.61
C PHE A 122 4.35 18.82 -5.04
N PHE A 123 3.78 17.62 -5.22
CA PHE A 123 4.30 16.40 -4.64
C PHE A 123 5.66 16.01 -5.23
N VAL A 124 5.90 16.15 -6.53
CA VAL A 124 7.19 15.78 -7.13
C VAL A 124 8.32 16.72 -6.70
N ARG A 125 8.02 18.00 -6.46
CA ARG A 125 8.97 18.93 -5.85
C ARG A 125 9.25 18.54 -4.40
N TYR A 126 8.20 18.27 -3.63
CA TYR A 126 8.33 18.05 -2.20
C TYR A 126 8.94 16.70 -1.83
N LEU A 127 8.52 15.61 -2.49
CA LEU A 127 8.97 14.25 -2.22
C LEU A 127 10.33 13.92 -2.84
N SER A 128 10.68 14.55 -3.97
CA SER A 128 11.82 14.11 -4.78
C SER A 128 12.70 15.26 -5.28
N GLY A 129 12.42 16.51 -4.91
CA GLY A 129 13.23 17.66 -5.32
C GLY A 129 13.28 17.88 -6.83
N VAL A 130 12.28 17.39 -7.58
CA VAL A 130 12.25 17.49 -9.05
C VAL A 130 12.32 18.97 -9.45
N ARG A 131 13.19 19.28 -10.42
CA ARG A 131 13.37 20.65 -10.95
C ARG A 131 12.20 21.05 -11.85
N PHE A 132 12.07 22.35 -12.11
CA PHE A 132 11.00 22.95 -12.91
C PHE A 132 10.70 22.18 -14.21
N LEU A 133 11.71 21.97 -15.07
CA LEU A 133 11.53 21.26 -16.35
C LEU A 133 11.07 19.81 -16.16
N GLY A 134 11.55 19.14 -15.09
CA GLY A 134 11.10 17.78 -14.77
C GLY A 134 9.65 17.75 -14.31
N ALA A 135 9.19 18.75 -13.56
CA ALA A 135 7.79 18.85 -13.13
C ALA A 135 6.86 19.14 -14.31
N ALA A 136 7.28 20.01 -15.24
CA ALA A 136 6.56 20.26 -16.49
C ALA A 136 6.49 18.98 -17.35
N ALA A 137 7.61 18.26 -17.52
CA ALA A 137 7.63 17.02 -18.27
C ALA A 137 6.74 15.93 -17.64
N LEU A 138 6.78 15.77 -16.32
CA LEU A 138 5.91 14.82 -15.62
C LEU A 138 4.43 15.21 -15.73
N GLY A 139 4.10 16.50 -15.65
CA GLY A 139 2.75 17.00 -15.89
C GLY A 139 2.26 16.71 -17.31
N PHE A 140 3.10 16.96 -18.31
CA PHE A 140 2.81 16.66 -19.71
C PHE A 140 2.62 15.16 -19.93
N VAL A 141 3.53 14.32 -19.43
CA VAL A 141 3.44 12.85 -19.58
C VAL A 141 2.19 12.31 -18.88
N ALA A 142 1.86 12.80 -17.68
CA ALA A 142 0.64 12.40 -16.97
C ALA A 142 -0.63 12.83 -17.74
N SER A 143 -0.65 14.04 -18.28
CA SER A 143 -1.77 14.51 -19.11
C SER A 143 -1.90 13.67 -20.39
N LEU A 144 -0.78 13.41 -21.07
CA LEU A 144 -0.75 12.57 -22.27
C LEU A 144 -1.23 11.15 -21.98
N PHE A 145 -0.85 10.59 -20.83
CA PHE A 145 -1.35 9.30 -20.39
C PHE A 145 -2.88 9.30 -20.21
N PHE A 146 -3.47 10.35 -19.65
CA PHE A 146 -4.93 10.48 -19.53
C PHE A 146 -5.61 10.60 -20.89
N GLU A 147 -5.11 11.51 -21.74
CA GLU A 147 -5.66 11.74 -23.08
C GLU A 147 -5.56 10.48 -23.97
N LEU A 148 -4.44 9.74 -23.91
CA LEU A 148 -4.29 8.47 -24.63
C LEU A 148 -5.20 7.38 -24.08
N THR A 149 -5.38 7.33 -22.75
CA THR A 149 -6.33 6.41 -22.13
C THR A 149 -7.75 6.68 -22.62
N GLN A 150 -8.14 7.95 -22.78
CA GLN A 150 -9.45 8.33 -23.28
C GLN A 150 -9.60 8.09 -24.79
N LEU A 151 -8.61 8.48 -25.59
CA LEU A 151 -8.58 8.31 -27.04
C LEU A 151 -8.69 6.84 -27.45
N THR A 152 -8.01 5.96 -26.73
CA THR A 152 -8.01 4.52 -27.01
C THR A 152 -9.20 3.78 -26.41
N GLY A 153 -10.17 4.48 -25.80
CA GLY A 153 -11.33 3.83 -25.20
C GLY A 153 -10.97 3.01 -23.96
N VAL A 154 -10.15 3.56 -23.06
CA VAL A 154 -9.58 2.87 -21.90
C VAL A 154 -8.80 1.62 -22.33
N TRP A 155 -7.84 1.81 -23.24
CA TRP A 155 -6.98 0.72 -23.76
C TRP A 155 -7.79 -0.39 -24.45
N PHE A 156 -8.69 0.01 -25.35
CA PHE A 156 -9.54 -0.88 -26.16
C PHE A 156 -10.58 -1.67 -25.37
N ILE A 157 -10.90 -1.26 -24.13
CA ILE A 157 -12.08 -1.75 -23.41
C ILE A 157 -13.36 -1.25 -24.12
N TYR A 158 -13.33 -0.04 -24.66
CA TYR A 158 -14.35 0.53 -25.52
C TYR A 158 -13.87 0.52 -26.97
N PRO A 159 -14.74 0.18 -27.94
CA PRO A 159 -14.37 0.14 -29.36
C PRO A 159 -14.20 1.53 -30.01
N CYS A 160 -14.46 2.61 -29.26
CA CYS A 160 -14.37 3.99 -29.70
C CYS A 160 -13.61 4.85 -28.67
N ALA A 161 -13.24 6.07 -29.06
CA ALA A 161 -12.74 7.06 -28.12
C ALA A 161 -13.78 7.34 -27.03
N TYR A 162 -13.35 7.22 -25.77
CA TYR A 162 -14.22 7.38 -24.62
C TYR A 162 -14.51 8.86 -24.31
N ARG A 163 -13.53 9.75 -24.53
CA ARG A 163 -13.71 11.21 -24.47
C ARG A 163 -12.88 11.86 -25.58
N LEU A 164 -13.20 13.11 -25.89
CA LEU A 164 -12.49 13.90 -26.89
C LEU A 164 -11.04 14.11 -26.43
N PHE A 165 -10.08 13.63 -27.23
CA PHE A 165 -8.68 13.97 -27.06
C PHE A 165 -8.46 15.46 -27.34
N SER A 166 -7.77 16.16 -26.45
CA SER A 166 -7.56 17.61 -26.54
C SER A 166 -6.12 18.02 -26.26
N VAL A 167 -5.48 18.71 -27.23
CA VAL A 167 -4.17 19.34 -27.01
C VAL A 167 -4.24 20.45 -25.95
N ASP A 168 -5.39 21.11 -25.79
CA ASP A 168 -5.57 22.11 -24.73
C ASP A 168 -5.53 21.48 -23.34
N ASP A 169 -6.03 20.25 -23.19
CA ASP A 169 -5.99 19.54 -21.90
C ASP A 169 -4.55 19.15 -21.55
N LEU A 170 -3.73 18.80 -22.54
CA LEU A 170 -2.27 18.66 -22.36
C LEU A 170 -1.64 19.95 -21.83
N ILE A 171 -1.96 21.10 -22.43
CA ILE A 171 -1.40 22.40 -22.06
C ILE A 171 -1.87 22.79 -20.64
N LEU A 172 -3.17 22.77 -20.38
CA LEU A 172 -3.77 23.21 -19.12
C LEU A 172 -3.30 22.34 -17.94
N ASN A 173 -3.30 21.01 -18.09
CA ASN A 173 -2.80 20.11 -17.06
C ASN A 173 -1.29 20.31 -16.82
N THR A 174 -0.49 20.55 -17.88
CA THR A 174 0.94 20.85 -17.74
C THR A 174 1.18 22.17 -17.00
N VAL A 175 0.41 23.21 -17.33
CA VAL A 175 0.41 24.50 -16.60
C VAL A 175 0.04 24.27 -15.14
N GLY A 176 -0.97 23.43 -14.87
CA GLY A 176 -1.33 22.98 -13.55
C GLY A 176 -0.15 22.45 -12.75
N ALA A 177 0.55 21.45 -13.28
CA ALA A 177 1.74 20.88 -12.67
C ALA A 177 2.83 21.94 -12.42
N VAL A 178 3.06 22.86 -13.36
CA VAL A 178 4.02 23.95 -13.18
C VAL A 178 3.59 24.90 -12.04
N LEU A 179 2.32 25.30 -11.98
CA LEU A 179 1.80 26.17 -10.93
C LEU A 179 1.89 25.51 -9.56
N GLY A 180 1.52 24.23 -9.46
CA GLY A 180 1.69 23.45 -8.23
C GLY A 180 3.14 23.34 -7.79
N TRP A 181 4.06 23.17 -8.74
CA TRP A 181 5.49 23.19 -8.46
C TRP A 181 5.95 24.55 -7.93
N LEU A 182 5.48 25.66 -8.51
CA LEU A 182 5.81 27.01 -8.05
C LEU A 182 5.29 27.25 -6.64
N VAL A 183 4.03 26.90 -6.36
CA VAL A 183 3.37 27.01 -5.05
C VAL A 183 4.07 26.16 -3.99
N ALA A 184 4.62 25.01 -4.36
CA ALA A 184 5.39 24.19 -3.43
C ALA A 184 6.66 24.88 -2.91
N GLY A 185 7.25 25.81 -3.67
CA GLY A 185 8.47 26.53 -3.25
C GLY A 185 8.38 27.20 -1.88
N PRO A 186 7.44 28.14 -1.65
CA PRO A 186 7.23 28.72 -0.33
C PRO A 186 6.71 27.72 0.70
N LEU A 187 5.82 26.80 0.33
CA LEU A 187 5.20 25.87 1.27
C LEU A 187 6.18 24.86 1.87
N ILE A 188 7.15 24.37 1.09
CA ILE A 188 8.14 23.41 1.56
C ILE A 188 9.00 23.99 2.70
N LYS A 189 9.15 25.32 2.80
CA LYS A 189 9.85 25.97 3.91
C LYS A 189 9.11 25.87 5.25
N ILE A 190 7.80 25.64 5.21
CA ILE A 190 6.92 25.54 6.39
C ILE A 190 6.65 24.07 6.74
N LEU A 191 6.64 23.21 5.73
CA LEU A 191 6.37 21.78 5.91
C LEU A 191 7.56 21.05 6.55
N PRO A 192 7.32 19.95 7.30
CA PRO A 192 8.39 19.16 7.88
C PRO A 192 9.35 18.62 6.82
N GLU A 193 10.65 18.68 7.09
CA GLU A 193 11.65 18.15 6.18
C GLU A 193 11.56 16.61 6.07
N LEU A 194 11.79 16.09 4.87
CA LEU A 194 11.76 14.66 4.57
C LEU A 194 13.17 14.04 4.63
N ASP A 195 13.88 14.26 5.74
CA ASP A 195 15.26 13.79 5.91
C ASP A 195 15.33 12.32 6.37
N SER A 196 15.77 11.46 5.46
CA SER A 196 15.96 10.04 5.71
C SER A 196 17.08 9.72 6.71
N GLU A 197 18.14 10.53 6.78
CA GLU A 197 19.29 10.28 7.64
C GLU A 197 18.97 10.62 9.09
N ARG A 198 18.33 11.76 9.33
CA ARG A 198 17.80 12.11 10.66
C ARG A 198 16.82 11.07 11.18
N ASP A 199 15.98 10.52 10.31
CA ASP A 199 15.08 9.43 10.70
C ASP A 199 15.83 8.15 11.03
N ARG A 200 16.80 7.79 10.18
CA ARG A 200 17.60 6.59 10.35
C ARG A 200 18.37 6.64 11.67
N SER A 201 19.04 7.75 11.99
CA SER A 201 19.79 7.90 13.24
C SER A 201 18.91 7.77 14.48
N ARG A 202 17.66 8.26 14.43
CA ARG A 202 16.72 8.21 15.55
C ARG A 202 16.03 6.86 15.72
N TYR A 203 15.68 6.19 14.62
CA TYR A 203 14.76 5.05 14.63
C TYR A 203 15.38 3.71 14.20
N ALA A 204 16.55 3.67 13.56
CA ALA A 204 17.11 2.43 13.02
C ALA A 204 17.32 1.34 14.08
N ALA A 205 17.82 1.72 15.26
CA ALA A 205 18.05 0.80 16.38
C ALA A 205 16.77 0.44 17.16
N ARG A 206 15.65 1.14 16.93
CA ARG A 206 14.41 0.94 17.69
C ARG A 206 13.54 -0.13 17.05
N VAL A 207 12.97 -0.99 17.89
CA VAL A 207 11.97 -1.99 17.47
C VAL A 207 10.58 -1.47 17.82
N THR A 208 9.99 -0.69 16.91
CA THR A 208 8.66 -0.12 17.10
C THR A 208 7.56 -1.17 16.98
N ALA A 209 6.40 -0.89 17.59
CA ALA A 209 5.16 -1.63 17.42
C ALA A 209 4.85 -1.91 15.94
N SER A 210 4.88 -0.87 15.11
CA SER A 210 4.66 -0.95 13.66
C SER A 210 5.65 -1.88 12.97
N ARG A 211 6.93 -1.90 13.38
CA ARG A 211 7.96 -2.79 12.81
C ARG A 211 7.63 -4.25 13.09
N ARG A 212 7.15 -4.55 14.29
CA ARG A 212 6.72 -5.90 14.72
C ARG A 212 5.49 -6.36 13.93
N VAL A 213 4.46 -5.52 13.83
CA VAL A 213 3.24 -5.84 13.07
C VAL A 213 3.55 -6.03 11.58
N LEU A 214 4.29 -5.12 10.96
CA LEU A 214 4.63 -5.22 9.54
C LEU A 214 5.51 -6.44 9.24
N ALA A 215 6.39 -6.83 10.14
CA ALA A 215 7.14 -8.08 10.00
C ALA A 215 6.23 -9.32 10.09
N LEU A 216 5.30 -9.35 11.05
CA LEU A 216 4.34 -10.45 11.18
C LEU A 216 3.41 -10.54 9.96
N LEU A 217 2.94 -9.40 9.44
CA LEU A 217 2.14 -9.34 8.21
C LEU A 217 2.95 -9.84 7.00
N THR A 218 4.21 -9.43 6.89
CA THR A 218 5.11 -9.91 5.83
C THR A 218 5.35 -11.41 5.95
N ASP A 219 5.52 -11.93 7.16
CA ASP A 219 5.64 -13.36 7.42
C ASP A 219 4.36 -14.13 7.04
N GLY A 220 3.18 -13.59 7.38
CA GLY A 220 1.90 -14.18 7.00
C GLY A 220 1.72 -14.26 5.49
N VAL A 221 2.02 -13.17 4.76
CA VAL A 221 1.96 -13.16 3.29
C VAL A 221 2.98 -14.11 2.68
N ALA A 222 4.24 -14.08 3.12
CA ALA A 222 5.29 -14.94 2.60
C ALA A 222 4.98 -16.43 2.85
N PHE A 223 4.51 -16.77 4.05
CA PHE A 223 4.10 -18.12 4.39
C PHE A 223 2.85 -18.57 3.62
N GLY A 224 1.87 -17.69 3.44
CA GLY A 224 0.68 -17.95 2.63
C GLY A 224 1.04 -18.25 1.17
N VAL A 225 1.87 -17.41 0.55
CA VAL A 225 2.37 -17.62 -0.82
C VAL A 225 3.14 -18.94 -0.92
N LEU A 226 4.06 -19.21 0.02
CA LEU A 226 4.81 -20.46 0.06
C LEU A 226 3.87 -21.68 0.15
N THR A 227 2.85 -21.61 1.00
CA THR A 227 1.86 -22.67 1.18
C THR A 227 1.04 -22.89 -0.09
N VAL A 228 0.52 -21.83 -0.71
CA VAL A 228 -0.25 -21.92 -1.97
C VAL A 228 0.60 -22.53 -3.09
N VAL A 229 1.85 -22.09 -3.25
CA VAL A 229 2.76 -22.62 -4.27
C VAL A 229 3.04 -24.10 -4.02
N VAL A 230 3.42 -24.49 -2.80
CA VAL A 230 3.75 -25.90 -2.50
C VAL A 230 2.53 -26.80 -2.63
N LEU A 231 1.38 -26.42 -2.07
CA LEU A 231 0.16 -27.22 -2.19
C LEU A 231 -0.35 -27.28 -3.63
N GLY A 232 -0.21 -26.20 -4.39
CA GLY A 232 -0.53 -26.17 -5.82
C GLY A 232 0.35 -27.12 -6.64
N LEU A 233 1.66 -27.17 -6.34
CA LEU A 233 2.57 -28.14 -6.95
C LEU A 233 2.22 -29.58 -6.56
N LEU A 234 1.98 -29.86 -5.28
CA LEU A 234 1.55 -31.19 -4.84
C LEU A 234 0.26 -31.64 -5.56
N GLN A 235 -0.70 -30.74 -5.72
CA GLN A 235 -1.92 -31.00 -6.48
C GLN A 235 -1.63 -31.27 -7.96
N LEU A 236 -0.74 -30.49 -8.58
CA LEU A 236 -0.32 -30.65 -9.98
C LEU A 236 0.36 -32.01 -10.23
N PHE A 237 1.12 -32.51 -9.25
CA PHE A 237 1.77 -33.83 -9.30
C PHE A 237 0.86 -34.99 -8.83
N GLY A 238 -0.43 -34.75 -8.60
CA GLY A 238 -1.40 -35.79 -8.22
C GLY A 238 -1.22 -36.34 -6.81
N VAL A 239 -0.57 -35.60 -5.91
CA VAL A 239 -0.37 -36.02 -4.52
C VAL A 239 -1.72 -36.00 -3.77
N PRO A 240 -2.09 -37.05 -3.01
CA PRO A 240 -3.37 -37.12 -2.33
C PRO A 240 -3.63 -35.94 -1.36
N PRO A 241 -4.88 -35.45 -1.25
CA PRO A 241 -5.24 -34.36 -0.34
C PRO A 241 -4.89 -34.61 1.13
N ALA A 242 -4.81 -35.87 1.56
CA ALA A 242 -4.42 -36.27 2.91
C ALA A 242 -3.03 -35.71 3.32
N VAL A 243 -2.16 -35.41 2.36
CA VAL A 243 -0.82 -34.85 2.61
C VAL A 243 -0.83 -33.35 2.88
N ARG A 244 -1.94 -32.62 2.59
CA ARG A 244 -2.00 -31.15 2.69
C ARG A 244 -1.74 -30.64 4.11
N ASN A 245 -2.41 -31.23 5.10
CA ASN A 245 -2.26 -30.85 6.51
C ASN A 245 -0.84 -31.12 7.06
N PRO A 246 -0.27 -32.34 6.92
CA PRO A 246 1.10 -32.58 7.38
C PRO A 246 2.14 -31.76 6.59
N ALA A 247 1.95 -31.54 5.29
CA ALA A 247 2.81 -30.65 4.51
C ALA A 247 2.77 -29.20 5.03
N THR A 248 1.58 -28.67 5.33
CA THR A 248 1.43 -27.32 5.88
C THR A 248 2.10 -27.20 7.25
N ALA A 249 1.94 -28.20 8.12
CA ALA A 249 2.62 -28.24 9.42
C ALA A 249 4.16 -28.30 9.25
N ALA A 250 4.66 -29.12 8.34
CA ALA A 250 6.09 -29.21 8.04
C ALA A 250 6.65 -27.88 7.50
N LEU A 251 5.91 -27.20 6.62
CA LEU A 251 6.28 -25.86 6.14
C LEU A 251 6.29 -24.84 7.28
N ALA A 252 5.32 -24.89 8.20
CA ALA A 252 5.29 -24.00 9.36
C ALA A 252 6.49 -24.21 10.28
N VAL A 253 6.86 -25.48 10.55
CA VAL A 253 8.06 -25.83 11.31
C VAL A 253 9.32 -25.35 10.58
N LEU A 254 9.42 -25.58 9.28
CA LEU A 254 10.56 -25.10 8.48
C LEU A 254 10.68 -23.57 8.56
N TYR A 255 9.60 -22.85 8.29
CA TYR A 255 9.58 -21.39 8.17
C TYR A 255 9.73 -20.67 9.51
N PHE A 256 8.99 -21.08 10.54
CA PHE A 256 8.95 -20.38 11.82
C PHE A 256 9.90 -20.96 12.88
N LEU A 257 10.43 -22.17 12.71
CA LEU A 257 11.39 -22.77 13.65
C LEU A 257 12.78 -22.93 13.03
N LEU A 258 12.91 -23.70 11.95
CA LEU A 258 14.23 -24.07 11.43
C LEU A 258 14.98 -22.88 10.81
N VAL A 259 14.30 -22.06 9.99
CA VAL A 259 14.91 -20.87 9.37
C VAL A 259 15.40 -19.86 10.43
N PRO A 260 14.63 -19.50 11.47
CA PRO A 260 15.09 -18.59 12.51
C PRO A 260 16.14 -19.19 13.46
N VAL A 261 16.18 -20.51 13.67
CA VAL A 261 17.28 -21.15 14.44
C VAL A 261 18.62 -20.89 13.75
N GLN A 262 18.67 -21.00 12.43
CA GLN A 262 19.92 -20.82 11.67
C GLN A 262 20.27 -19.34 11.44
N THR A 263 19.28 -18.52 11.12
CA THR A 263 19.51 -17.13 10.67
C THR A 263 19.23 -16.07 11.74
N GLY A 264 18.57 -16.45 12.85
CA GLY A 264 18.05 -15.52 13.84
C GLY A 264 16.83 -14.72 13.37
N SER A 265 16.29 -14.96 12.17
CA SER A 265 15.20 -14.14 11.61
C SER A 265 14.26 -14.95 10.71
N THR A 266 12.97 -14.65 10.75
CA THR A 266 12.04 -15.03 9.69
C THR A 266 12.20 -14.09 8.49
N VAL A 267 11.61 -14.41 7.33
CA VAL A 267 11.71 -13.56 6.13
C VAL A 267 11.14 -12.17 6.39
N GLY A 268 9.98 -12.08 7.05
CA GLY A 268 9.33 -10.82 7.42
C GLY A 268 10.15 -10.00 8.41
N LYS A 269 10.72 -10.65 9.45
CA LYS A 269 11.65 -9.96 10.35
C LYS A 269 12.86 -9.42 9.61
N ARG A 270 13.49 -10.21 8.74
CA ARG A 270 14.64 -9.77 7.94
C ARG A 270 14.27 -8.65 6.97
N ALA A 271 13.08 -8.69 6.38
CA ALA A 271 12.55 -7.65 5.49
C ALA A 271 12.44 -6.30 6.23
N MET A 272 12.03 -6.32 7.50
CA MET A 272 11.96 -5.17 8.38
C MET A 272 13.24 -4.95 9.20
N LEU A 273 14.37 -5.56 8.81
CA LEU A 273 15.67 -5.44 9.47
C LEU A 273 15.62 -5.78 10.98
N MET A 274 14.96 -6.87 11.35
CA MET A 274 14.89 -7.39 12.72
C MET A 274 15.45 -8.79 12.81
N ARG A 275 15.96 -9.13 13.99
CA ARG A 275 16.32 -10.49 14.38
C ARG A 275 15.85 -10.79 15.80
N ILE A 276 15.85 -12.08 16.13
CA ILE A 276 15.53 -12.61 17.43
C ILE A 276 16.85 -12.94 18.13
N GLU A 277 16.98 -12.46 19.35
CA GLU A 277 18.09 -12.82 20.24
C GLU A 277 17.52 -13.30 21.58
N ARG A 278 18.32 -14.05 22.33
CA ARG A 278 18.06 -14.25 23.75
C ARG A 278 18.40 -12.99 24.53
N THR A 279 17.85 -12.86 25.73
CA THR A 279 18.18 -11.75 26.64
C THR A 279 19.64 -11.69 27.05
N ASP A 280 20.40 -12.79 26.89
CA ASP A 280 21.85 -12.87 27.09
C ASP A 280 22.67 -12.50 25.84
N GLY A 281 22.02 -12.00 24.77
CA GLY A 281 22.65 -11.62 23.50
C GLY A 281 23.03 -12.79 22.59
N LYS A 282 22.82 -14.05 23.02
CA LYS A 282 23.12 -15.22 22.20
C LYS A 282 21.99 -15.51 21.21
N ARG A 283 22.28 -16.32 20.20
CA ARG A 283 21.26 -16.83 19.28
C ARG A 283 20.23 -17.69 20.02
N PRO A 284 18.94 -17.60 19.67
CA PRO A 284 17.90 -18.39 20.31
C PRO A 284 17.98 -19.85 19.85
N GLY A 285 17.96 -20.77 20.80
CA GLY A 285 17.86 -22.21 20.51
C GLY A 285 16.45 -22.61 20.04
N PRO A 286 16.29 -23.84 19.54
CA PRO A 286 15.02 -24.32 19.00
C PRO A 286 13.89 -24.30 20.04
N PHE A 287 14.14 -24.70 21.29
CA PHE A 287 13.11 -24.68 22.34
C PHE A 287 12.62 -23.28 22.68
N ALA A 288 13.51 -22.28 22.70
CA ALA A 288 13.13 -20.89 22.94
C ALA A 288 12.25 -20.36 21.81
N LEU A 289 12.61 -20.67 20.55
CA LEU A 289 11.82 -20.28 19.38
C LEU A 289 10.49 -21.01 19.30
N LEU A 290 10.44 -22.29 19.67
CA LEU A 290 9.20 -23.07 19.73
C LEU A 290 8.24 -22.48 20.76
N ALA A 291 8.70 -22.19 21.97
CA ALA A 291 7.88 -21.54 23.00
C ALA A 291 7.40 -20.15 22.55
N ARG A 292 8.32 -19.35 21.98
CA ARG A 292 8.02 -18.00 21.48
C ARG A 292 6.96 -18.02 20.37
N ASN A 293 7.22 -18.77 19.30
CA ASN A 293 6.38 -18.77 18.11
C ASN A 293 5.12 -19.61 18.31
N GLY A 294 5.17 -20.63 19.16
CA GLY A 294 4.00 -21.42 19.57
C GLY A 294 2.94 -20.55 20.24
N VAL A 295 3.34 -19.64 21.15
CA VAL A 295 2.42 -18.66 21.75
C VAL A 295 2.06 -17.57 20.75
N LEU A 296 3.03 -16.92 20.08
CA LEU A 296 2.75 -15.81 19.15
C LEU A 296 1.80 -16.22 18.01
N LEU A 297 1.94 -17.43 17.47
CA LEU A 297 1.14 -17.93 16.35
C LEU A 297 -0.06 -18.78 16.81
N SER A 298 -0.32 -18.85 18.13
CA SER A 298 -1.42 -19.65 18.68
C SER A 298 -2.80 -19.35 18.11
N PRO A 299 -3.17 -18.09 17.81
CA PRO A 299 -4.48 -17.86 17.19
C PRO A 299 -4.58 -18.55 15.82
N PHE A 300 -3.50 -18.59 15.04
CA PHE A 300 -3.49 -19.15 13.70
C PHE A 300 -3.55 -20.68 13.72
N TRP A 301 -2.71 -21.35 14.50
CA TRP A 301 -2.71 -22.81 14.53
C TRP A 301 -3.92 -23.39 15.27
N LEU A 302 -4.45 -22.71 16.30
CA LEU A 302 -5.71 -23.12 16.95
C LEU A 302 -6.91 -22.96 16.02
N THR A 303 -6.95 -21.87 15.23
CA THR A 303 -7.97 -21.71 14.19
C THR A 303 -7.86 -22.80 13.13
N TRP A 304 -6.64 -23.12 12.69
CA TRP A 304 -6.42 -24.21 11.73
C TRP A 304 -6.87 -25.57 12.29
N VAL A 305 -6.56 -25.88 13.56
CA VAL A 305 -7.05 -27.09 14.24
C VAL A 305 -8.57 -27.09 14.32
N ALA A 306 -9.19 -25.98 14.73
CA ALA A 306 -10.65 -25.86 14.82
C ALA A 306 -11.34 -26.10 13.46
N LEU A 307 -10.77 -25.57 12.37
CA LEU A 307 -11.26 -25.78 11.00
C LEU A 307 -10.97 -27.18 10.45
N SER A 308 -10.06 -27.94 11.07
CA SER A 308 -9.71 -29.31 10.68
C SER A 308 -10.52 -30.38 11.43
N VAL A 309 -11.40 -29.98 12.36
CA VAL A 309 -12.31 -30.91 13.04
C VAL A 309 -13.51 -31.18 12.13
N ASP A 310 -13.61 -32.40 11.61
CA ASP A 310 -14.70 -32.78 10.69
C ASP A 310 -16.08 -32.72 11.36
N HIS A 311 -16.18 -33.16 12.62
CA HIS A 311 -17.44 -33.24 13.36
C HIS A 311 -17.25 -32.79 14.81
N TRP A 312 -17.95 -31.73 15.20
CA TRP A 312 -17.99 -31.26 16.58
C TRP A 312 -19.02 -32.06 17.38
N ASN A 313 -18.56 -32.81 18.38
CA ASN A 313 -19.42 -33.52 19.33
C ASN A 313 -18.84 -33.43 20.75
N VAL A 314 -19.03 -32.25 21.32
CA VAL A 314 -18.54 -31.88 22.64
C VAL A 314 -19.07 -32.76 23.77
N PHE A 315 -20.28 -33.32 23.64
CA PHE A 315 -20.86 -34.19 24.66
C PHE A 315 -20.18 -35.56 24.71
N SER A 316 -19.87 -36.13 23.55
CA SER A 316 -19.16 -37.42 23.47
C SER A 316 -17.64 -37.29 23.62
N GLN A 317 -17.08 -36.14 23.22
CA GLN A 317 -15.65 -35.86 23.22
C GLN A 317 -15.39 -34.49 23.89
N PRO A 318 -15.48 -34.41 25.22
CA PRO A 318 -15.33 -33.14 25.94
C PRO A 318 -13.97 -32.45 25.74
N LEU A 319 -12.93 -33.21 25.35
CA LEU A 319 -11.62 -32.64 24.99
C LEU A 319 -11.70 -31.64 23.83
N GLN A 320 -12.71 -31.73 22.96
CA GLN A 320 -12.91 -30.77 21.87
C GLN A 320 -13.13 -29.34 22.39
N LEU A 321 -13.67 -29.15 23.61
CA LEU A 321 -13.80 -27.82 24.24
C LEU A 321 -12.46 -27.10 24.42
N LEU A 322 -11.34 -27.83 24.52
CA LEU A 322 -10.02 -27.23 24.71
C LEU A 322 -9.60 -26.37 23.51
N ILE A 323 -10.11 -26.65 22.31
CA ILE A 323 -9.79 -25.91 21.09
C ILE A 323 -10.39 -24.48 21.15
N PRO A 324 -11.71 -24.27 21.26
CA PRO A 324 -12.29 -22.94 21.33
C PRO A 324 -11.89 -22.19 22.61
N VAL A 325 -11.79 -22.88 23.76
CA VAL A 325 -11.32 -22.27 25.02
C VAL A 325 -9.87 -21.80 24.87
N GLY A 326 -9.01 -22.65 24.30
CA GLY A 326 -7.63 -22.31 23.99
C GLY A 326 -7.54 -21.15 22.99
N LEU A 327 -8.40 -21.11 21.98
CA LEU A 327 -8.45 -20.02 20.99
C LEU A 327 -8.83 -18.69 21.65
N VAL A 328 -9.84 -18.67 22.51
CA VAL A 328 -10.22 -17.47 23.28
C VAL A 328 -9.05 -17.01 24.16
N PHE A 329 -8.43 -17.93 24.90
CA PHE A 329 -7.27 -17.61 25.74
C PHE A 329 -6.10 -17.07 24.90
N SER A 330 -5.83 -17.70 23.76
CA SER A 330 -4.81 -17.28 22.81
C SER A 330 -5.08 -15.87 22.26
N LEU A 331 -6.33 -15.55 21.89
CA LEU A 331 -6.73 -14.21 21.45
C LEU A 331 -6.60 -13.17 22.56
N LEU A 332 -6.85 -13.52 23.82
CA LEU A 332 -6.59 -12.63 24.95
C LEU A 332 -5.10 -12.36 25.13
N VAL A 333 -4.25 -13.39 25.10
CA VAL A 333 -2.79 -13.25 25.29
C VAL A 333 -2.13 -12.52 24.12
N VAL A 334 -2.44 -12.91 22.89
CA VAL A 334 -1.78 -12.39 21.67
C VAL A 334 -2.49 -11.16 21.13
N GLY A 335 -3.82 -11.12 21.15
CA GLY A 335 -4.62 -10.03 20.60
C GLY A 335 -4.87 -8.87 21.56
N VAL A 336 -4.82 -9.09 22.88
CA VAL A 336 -5.08 -8.03 23.88
C VAL A 336 -3.84 -7.74 24.72
N TRP A 337 -3.31 -8.71 25.45
CA TRP A 337 -2.19 -8.49 26.38
C TRP A 337 -0.91 -8.08 25.65
N THR A 338 -0.56 -8.75 24.55
CA THR A 338 0.65 -8.40 23.79
C THR A 338 0.64 -6.94 23.30
N PRO A 339 -0.43 -6.43 22.64
CA PRO A 339 -0.53 -5.00 22.32
C PRO A 339 -0.44 -4.09 23.54
N LEU A 340 -1.14 -4.40 24.64
CA LEU A 340 -1.08 -3.60 25.86
C LEU A 340 0.36 -3.50 26.41
N ALA A 341 1.05 -4.63 26.53
CA ALA A 341 2.42 -4.68 27.04
C ALA A 341 3.40 -3.95 26.11
N VAL A 342 3.38 -4.25 24.80
CA VAL A 342 4.42 -3.80 23.86
C VAL A 342 4.15 -2.40 23.32
N PHE A 343 2.89 -2.03 23.11
CA PHE A 343 2.54 -0.76 22.46
C PHE A 343 2.26 0.36 23.45
N PHE A 344 1.82 0.01 24.67
CA PHE A 344 1.44 0.99 25.69
C PHE A 344 2.27 0.91 26.97
N GLY A 345 2.82 -0.27 27.30
CA GLY A 345 3.52 -0.50 28.58
C GLY A 345 5.05 -0.48 28.52
N ASP A 346 5.68 -0.35 27.35
CA ASP A 346 7.13 -0.56 27.14
C ASP A 346 7.66 -1.89 27.73
N GLU A 347 6.76 -2.88 27.85
CA GLU A 347 7.02 -4.16 28.48
C GLU A 347 7.25 -5.26 27.43
N PRO A 348 8.10 -6.26 27.73
CA PRO A 348 8.28 -7.40 26.82
C PRO A 348 6.99 -8.21 26.74
N ALA A 349 6.66 -8.67 25.52
CA ALA A 349 5.46 -9.47 25.27
C ALA A 349 5.45 -10.77 26.12
N PRO A 350 4.28 -11.34 26.43
CA PRO A 350 4.17 -12.59 27.20
C PRO A 350 5.04 -13.72 26.61
N TYR A 351 5.04 -13.89 25.28
CA TYR A 351 5.87 -14.89 24.59
C TYR A 351 7.37 -14.57 24.60
N GLU A 352 7.76 -13.30 24.74
CA GLU A 352 9.15 -12.86 24.88
C GLU A 352 9.68 -13.17 26.29
N ARG A 353 8.86 -12.91 27.33
CA ARG A 353 9.15 -13.28 28.72
C ARG A 353 9.31 -14.78 28.89
N LEU A 354 8.35 -15.55 28.38
CA LEU A 354 8.33 -17.01 28.50
C LEU A 354 9.57 -17.65 27.86
N SER A 355 9.95 -17.16 26.67
CA SER A 355 11.08 -17.73 25.91
C SER A 355 12.44 -17.12 26.28
N ARG A 356 12.49 -16.09 27.13
CA ARG A 356 13.69 -15.26 27.38
C ARG A 356 14.33 -14.78 26.07
N THR A 357 13.50 -14.32 25.13
CA THR A 357 13.93 -13.77 23.85
C THR A 357 13.42 -12.35 23.65
N GLN A 358 14.11 -11.60 22.80
CA GLN A 358 13.76 -10.23 22.43
C GLN A 358 13.92 -10.02 20.92
N ASN A 359 13.18 -9.07 20.36
CA ASN A 359 13.46 -8.59 19.00
C ASN A 359 14.52 -7.50 19.07
N VAL A 360 15.54 -7.60 18.22
CA VAL A 360 16.61 -6.61 18.10
C VAL A 360 16.64 -6.10 16.66
N ALA A 361 16.85 -4.79 16.50
CA ALA A 361 17.01 -4.19 15.19
C ALA A 361 18.40 -4.50 14.61
N ILE A 362 18.44 -4.86 13.34
CA ILE A 362 19.68 -4.99 12.58
C ILE A 362 20.04 -3.59 12.07
N VAL A 363 20.99 -2.94 12.74
CA VAL A 363 21.56 -1.66 12.30
C VAL A 363 22.73 -1.97 11.38
N ARG A 364 22.65 -1.56 10.11
CA ARG A 364 23.83 -1.55 9.24
C ARG A 364 24.66 -0.33 9.62
N THR A 365 25.77 -0.53 10.31
CA THR A 365 26.84 0.46 10.34
C THR A 365 27.40 0.54 8.93
N GLU A 366 27.34 1.71 8.30
CA GLU A 366 28.17 1.96 7.13
C GLU A 366 29.63 1.77 7.57
N PRO A 367 30.48 1.09 6.77
CA PRO A 367 31.90 1.09 7.06
C PRO A 367 32.35 2.55 7.09
N ALA A 368 33.03 2.93 8.17
CA ALA A 368 33.64 4.25 8.27
C ALA A 368 34.43 4.49 6.98
N THR A 369 34.07 5.52 6.23
CA THR A 369 34.90 6.05 5.16
C THR A 369 36.23 6.39 5.80
N THR A 370 37.22 5.51 5.62
CA THR A 370 38.61 5.80 5.90
C THR A 370 38.97 6.98 5.03
N THR A 371 39.15 8.12 5.71
CA THR A 371 39.61 9.42 5.19
C THR A 371 40.84 9.32 4.34
#